data_AF-H2Y3K4-F1
#
_entry.id   AF-H2Y3K4-F1
#
_cell.length_a   1.000
_cell.length_b   1.000
_cell.length_c   1.000
_cell.angle_alpha   90.00
_cell.angle_beta   90.00
_cell.angle_gamma   90.00
#
_symmetry.space_group_name_H-M   'P 1'
#
loop_
_entity.id
_entity.type
_entity.pdbx_description
1 polymer ?
#
loop_
_entity_poly.entity_id
_entity_poly.type
_entity_poly.pdbx_seq_one_letter_code
_entity_poly.pdbx_strand_id
1 'polypeptide(L)'
;DFPIPRNTLPCNQHFCPTWSDWSPWTRCSSTCGTTGTQRATRVCHGTGGCNGLTERIKTCNRITCPVWSTWSSWTECPRTCGGGVITSRRVCEVGTCPGSYIRTDSCASQRCPGK
;
A
#
# COMPACT_ATOMS: atom_id res chain seq x y z
N ASP A 1 26.86 -39.58 -54.94
CA ASP A 1 25.81 -39.49 -53.91
C ASP A 1 26.37 -39.08 -52.57
N PHE A 2 26.15 -37.82 -52.18
CA PHE A 2 26.46 -37.35 -50.84
C PHE A 2 25.16 -37.41 -50.01
N PRO A 3 25.05 -38.29 -49.01
CA PRO A 3 23.83 -38.37 -48.21
C PRO A 3 23.71 -37.08 -47.39
N ILE A 4 22.58 -36.39 -47.57
CA ILE A 4 22.19 -35.24 -46.77
C ILE A 4 22.17 -35.71 -45.30
N PRO A 5 22.91 -35.06 -44.38
CA PRO A 5 22.84 -35.44 -42.97
C PRO A 5 21.42 -35.20 -42.49
N ARG A 6 20.70 -36.27 -42.16
CA ARG A 6 19.41 -36.14 -41.47
C ARG A 6 19.73 -35.49 -40.13
N ASN A 7 19.29 -34.25 -39.96
CA ASN A 7 19.40 -33.54 -38.70
C ASN A 7 18.34 -34.13 -37.76
N THR A 8 18.58 -35.36 -37.29
CA THR A 8 17.69 -36.07 -36.36
C THR A 8 18.07 -35.63 -34.96
N LEU A 9 17.62 -34.43 -34.57
CA LEU A 9 17.68 -34.03 -33.16
C LEU A 9 16.79 -34.99 -32.36
N PRO A 10 17.30 -35.59 -31.27
CA PRO A 10 16.46 -36.44 -30.41
C PRO A 10 15.30 -35.61 -29.86
N CYS A 11 14.08 -36.11 -29.97
CA CYS A 11 12.95 -35.51 -29.27
C CYS A 11 13.08 -35.79 -27.77
N ASN A 12 12.55 -34.90 -26.92
CA ASN A 12 12.57 -35.01 -25.45
C ASN A 12 13.97 -34.83 -24.79
N GLN A 13 14.91 -34.12 -25.41
CA GLN A 13 16.20 -33.79 -24.78
C GLN A 13 16.10 -32.83 -23.58
N HIS A 14 14.94 -32.21 -23.39
CA HIS A 14 14.68 -31.29 -22.29
C HIS A 14 13.39 -31.62 -21.58
N PHE A 15 13.34 -31.30 -20.28
CA PHE A 15 12.14 -31.45 -19.48
C PHE A 15 10.99 -30.60 -20.06
N CYS A 16 9.81 -31.22 -20.15
CA CYS A 16 8.59 -30.52 -20.55
C CYS A 16 8.32 -29.33 -19.60
N PRO A 17 7.81 -28.20 -20.13
CA PRO A 17 7.51 -27.05 -19.31
C PRO A 17 6.41 -27.40 -18.29
N THR A 18 6.70 -27.22 -17.01
CA THR A 18 5.79 -27.51 -15.90
C THR A 18 5.70 -26.33 -14.95
N TRP A 19 4.49 -26.09 -14.43
CA TRP A 19 4.26 -25.07 -13.43
C TRP A 19 4.68 -25.58 -12.05
N SER A 20 5.36 -24.75 -11.27
CA SER A 20 5.42 -24.91 -9.83
C SER A 20 4.03 -24.74 -9.21
N ASP A 21 3.90 -25.15 -7.95
CA ASP A 21 2.77 -24.72 -7.14
C ASP A 21 2.72 -23.19 -7.03
N TRP A 22 1.51 -22.68 -6.80
CA TRP A 22 1.32 -21.28 -6.46
C TRP A 22 1.93 -20.99 -5.09
N SER A 23 2.60 -19.86 -4.98
CA SER A 23 3.00 -19.29 -3.70
C SER A 23 1.77 -19.10 -2.81
N PRO A 24 1.97 -19.02 -1.48
CA PRO A 24 0.98 -18.43 -0.60
C PRO A 24 0.60 -17.02 -1.10
N TRP A 25 -0.62 -16.61 -0.79
CA TRP A 25 -1.06 -15.24 -1.05
C TRP A 25 -0.24 -14.25 -0.22
N THR A 26 0.16 -13.14 -0.82
CA THR A 26 0.76 -12.04 -0.08
C THR A 26 -0.24 -11.48 0.93
N ARG A 27 0.28 -10.71 1.90
CA ARG A 27 -0.59 -9.85 2.72
C ARG A 27 -1.37 -8.89 1.82
N CYS A 28 -2.52 -8.45 2.32
CA CYS A 28 -3.33 -7.46 1.63
C CYS A 28 -2.55 -6.15 1.46
N SER A 29 -2.61 -5.54 0.29
CA SER A 29 -1.93 -4.29 -0.03
C SER A 29 -2.41 -3.09 0.81
N SER A 30 -3.60 -3.21 1.37
CA SER A 30 -4.20 -2.24 2.29
C SER A 30 -4.57 -2.96 3.59
N THR A 31 -4.71 -2.24 4.69
CA THR A 31 -5.17 -2.79 5.98
C THR A 31 -6.65 -2.57 6.23
N CYS A 32 -7.26 -1.64 5.49
CA CYS A 32 -8.68 -1.34 5.51
C CYS A 32 -9.18 -1.06 4.09
N GLY A 33 -10.47 -0.79 3.96
CA GLY A 33 -11.16 -0.54 2.71
C GLY A 33 -11.54 -1.82 1.97
N THR A 34 -11.97 -1.65 0.73
CA THR A 34 -12.37 -2.73 -0.19
C THR A 34 -11.46 -2.83 -1.41
N THR A 35 -10.48 -1.92 -1.52
CA THR A 35 -9.57 -1.80 -2.67
C THR A 35 -8.28 -2.58 -2.50
N GLY A 36 -8.08 -3.22 -1.34
CA GLY A 36 -6.90 -4.04 -1.08
C GLY A 36 -6.83 -5.23 -2.03
N THR A 37 -5.62 -5.61 -2.43
CA THR A 37 -5.37 -6.80 -3.26
C THR A 37 -4.29 -7.70 -2.67
N GLN A 38 -4.37 -8.99 -2.99
CA GLN A 38 -3.36 -10.00 -2.67
C GLN A 38 -2.88 -10.63 -3.97
N ARG A 39 -1.61 -11.03 -3.98
CA ARG A 39 -0.95 -11.63 -5.13
C ARG A 39 -0.43 -13.01 -4.78
N ALA A 40 -0.48 -13.94 -5.74
CA ALA A 40 0.23 -15.19 -5.67
C ALA A 40 0.95 -15.43 -6.99
N THR A 41 2.15 -15.97 -6.95
CA THR A 41 3.00 -16.19 -8.13
C THR A 41 3.37 -17.66 -8.24
N ARG A 42 3.75 -18.09 -9.44
CA ARG A 42 4.30 -19.42 -9.70
C ARG A 42 5.38 -19.31 -10.78
N VAL A 43 6.27 -20.29 -10.81
CA VAL A 43 7.40 -20.34 -11.73
C VAL A 43 7.17 -21.44 -12.76
N CYS A 44 7.53 -21.16 -14.01
CA CYS A 44 7.59 -22.17 -15.05
C CYS A 44 8.98 -22.78 -15.07
N HIS A 45 9.07 -24.10 -14.96
CA HIS A 45 10.31 -24.86 -15.07
C HIS A 45 10.36 -25.59 -16.42
N GLY A 46 11.52 -25.66 -17.06
CA GLY A 46 11.73 -26.38 -18.33
C GLY A 46 11.86 -25.46 -19.55
N THR A 47 12.08 -26.07 -20.71
CA THR A 47 12.28 -25.35 -21.99
C THR A 47 10.99 -25.33 -22.79
N GLY A 48 10.68 -24.21 -23.45
CA GLY A 48 9.49 -24.06 -24.29
C GLY A 48 8.37 -23.22 -23.69
N GLY A 49 8.50 -22.80 -22.42
CA GLY A 49 7.55 -21.90 -21.76
C GLY A 49 6.24 -22.58 -21.35
N CYS A 50 5.63 -22.09 -20.28
CA CYS A 50 4.38 -22.62 -19.76
C CYS A 50 3.21 -21.73 -20.20
N ASN A 51 2.12 -22.35 -20.65
CA ASN A 51 0.90 -21.61 -20.99
C ASN A 51 0.14 -21.20 -19.73
N GLY A 52 -0.29 -19.93 -19.70
CA GLY A 52 -1.08 -19.34 -18.61
C GLY A 52 -0.33 -18.28 -17.81
N LEU A 53 -1.01 -17.72 -16.80
CA LEU A 53 -0.47 -16.62 -16.02
C LEU A 53 0.60 -17.11 -15.03
N THR A 54 1.66 -16.32 -14.87
CA THR A 54 2.67 -16.45 -13.81
C THR A 54 2.20 -15.91 -12.48
N GLU A 55 1.08 -15.16 -12.50
CA GLU A 55 0.60 -14.36 -11.39
C GLU A 55 -0.93 -14.34 -11.37
N ARG A 56 -1.49 -14.38 -10.16
CA ARG A 56 -2.92 -14.13 -9.94
C ARG A 56 -3.12 -13.10 -8.84
N ILE A 57 -4.20 -12.35 -8.97
CA ILE A 57 -4.59 -11.28 -8.06
C ILE A 57 -6.02 -11.54 -7.60
N LYS A 58 -6.31 -11.25 -6.34
CA LYS A 58 -7.68 -11.18 -5.82
C LYS A 58 -7.84 -9.99 -4.89
N THR A 59 -9.08 -9.53 -4.74
CA THR A 59 -9.43 -8.50 -3.77
C THR A 59 -9.39 -9.06 -2.35
N CYS A 60 -9.06 -8.20 -1.40
CA CYS A 60 -9.06 -8.48 0.02
C CYS A 60 -9.56 -7.27 0.80
N ASN A 61 -9.82 -7.51 2.08
CA ASN A 61 -10.44 -6.62 3.04
C ASN A 61 -11.90 -6.29 2.75
N ARG A 62 -12.66 -6.24 3.86
CA ARG A 62 -14.01 -5.68 3.95
C ARG A 62 -14.13 -4.85 5.23
N ILE A 63 -13.01 -4.25 5.65
CA ILE A 63 -12.89 -3.51 6.91
C ILE A 63 -13.08 -2.04 6.58
N THR A 64 -13.96 -1.33 7.27
CA THR A 64 -14.13 0.11 7.05
C THR A 64 -12.86 0.85 7.45
N CYS A 65 -12.38 1.77 6.58
CA CYS A 65 -11.21 2.57 6.91
C CYS A 65 -11.51 3.60 7.99
N PRO A 66 -10.53 3.92 8.86
CA PRO A 66 -10.69 5.00 9.80
C PRO A 66 -10.84 6.34 9.09
N VAL A 67 -11.77 7.18 9.55
CA VAL A 67 -12.04 8.50 8.97
C VAL A 67 -11.99 9.55 10.06
N TRP A 68 -11.11 10.53 9.86
CA TRP A 68 -11.07 11.74 10.67
C TRP A 68 -12.07 12.75 10.13
N SER A 69 -12.74 13.47 11.03
CA SER A 69 -13.43 14.72 10.68
C SER A 69 -12.41 15.75 10.15
N THR A 70 -12.93 16.81 9.54
CA THR A 70 -12.10 18.00 9.30
C THR A 70 -11.61 18.57 10.63
N TRP A 71 -10.46 19.24 10.57
CA TRP A 71 -9.98 20.02 11.71
C TRP A 71 -10.91 21.20 11.95
N SER A 72 -11.23 21.46 13.21
CA SER A 72 -11.88 22.69 13.65
C SER A 72 -11.03 23.90 13.28
N SER A 73 -11.67 25.06 13.20
CA SER A 73 -10.97 26.34 13.25
C SER A 73 -10.05 26.38 14.48
N TRP A 74 -8.95 27.11 14.34
CA TRP A 74 -8.07 27.43 15.46
C TRP A 74 -8.84 28.22 16.52
N THR A 75 -8.54 27.98 17.79
CA THR A 75 -8.98 28.87 18.87
C THR A 75 -8.43 30.26 18.67
N GLU A 76 -9.12 31.27 19.21
CA GLU A 76 -8.58 32.62 19.25
C GLU A 76 -7.28 32.67 20.08
N CYS A 77 -6.39 33.59 19.71
CA CYS A 77 -5.13 33.73 20.43
C CYS A 77 -5.42 34.28 21.84
N PRO A 78 -4.96 33.61 22.92
CA PRO A 78 -5.27 34.03 24.28
C PRO A 78 -4.57 35.32 24.69
N ARG A 79 -3.60 35.78 23.88
CA ARG A 79 -2.84 37.02 24.11
C ARG A 79 -2.72 37.78 22.81
N THR A 80 -2.54 39.09 22.90
CA THR A 80 -2.22 39.92 21.74
C THR A 80 -0.72 40.11 21.56
N CYS A 81 0.11 39.83 22.58
CA CYS A 81 1.57 39.93 22.53
C CYS A 81 2.23 38.94 23.50
N GLY A 82 3.55 38.77 23.41
CA GLY A 82 4.37 37.99 24.33
C GLY A 82 4.26 36.47 24.13
N GLY A 83 3.67 36.02 23.02
CA GLY A 83 3.47 34.62 22.69
C GLY A 83 2.25 33.99 23.38
N GLY A 84 1.46 33.28 22.58
CA GLY A 84 0.35 32.43 23.00
C GLY A 84 0.35 31.11 22.22
N VAL A 85 -0.53 30.19 22.62
CA VAL A 85 -0.75 28.92 21.94
C VAL A 85 -2.21 28.84 21.53
N ILE A 86 -2.45 28.49 20.28
CA ILE A 86 -3.76 28.18 19.72
C ILE A 86 -3.89 26.69 19.48
N THR A 87 -5.11 26.18 19.53
CA THR A 87 -5.41 24.76 19.36
C THR A 87 -6.45 24.55 18.28
N SER A 88 -6.37 23.42 17.58
CA SER A 88 -7.38 22.96 16.61
C SER A 88 -7.60 21.48 16.88
N ARG A 89 -8.87 21.04 16.84
CA ARG A 89 -9.28 19.68 17.21
C ARG A 89 -10.02 19.02 16.06
N ARG A 90 -10.01 17.70 16.03
CA ARG A 90 -10.81 16.87 15.12
C ARG A 90 -11.35 15.67 15.88
N VAL A 91 -12.32 14.96 15.31
CA VAL A 91 -12.92 13.76 15.90
C VAL A 91 -12.72 12.57 14.96
N CYS A 92 -12.52 11.39 15.53
CA CYS A 92 -12.53 10.16 14.73
C CYS A 92 -13.99 9.76 14.49
N GLU A 93 -14.46 9.90 13.26
CA GLU A 93 -15.87 9.63 12.90
C GLU A 93 -16.10 8.15 12.63
N VAL A 94 -15.08 7.45 12.14
CA VAL A 94 -15.18 6.04 11.79
C VAL A 94 -13.95 5.29 12.24
N GLY A 95 -14.15 4.12 12.85
CA GLY A 95 -13.09 3.18 13.20
C GLY A 95 -12.16 3.66 14.31
N THR A 96 -10.90 3.21 14.25
CA THR A 96 -9.85 3.62 15.18
C THR A 96 -8.81 4.42 14.42
N CYS A 97 -8.88 5.74 14.56
CA CYS A 97 -8.03 6.63 13.78
C CYS A 97 -6.62 6.75 14.37
N PRO A 98 -5.56 6.53 13.57
CA PRO A 98 -4.20 6.74 14.04
C PRO A 98 -3.87 8.24 14.14
N GLY A 99 -3.03 8.58 15.12
CA GLY A 99 -2.53 9.94 15.35
C GLY A 99 -3.35 10.77 16.35
N SER A 100 -2.93 12.03 16.54
CA SER A 100 -3.55 12.94 17.51
C SER A 100 -4.88 13.53 17.01
N TYR A 101 -5.80 13.75 17.95
CA TYR A 101 -7.06 14.47 17.73
C TYR A 101 -6.94 15.99 17.98
N ILE A 102 -5.79 16.44 18.50
CA ILE A 102 -5.50 17.84 18.79
C ILE A 102 -4.15 18.25 18.20
N ARG A 103 -4.10 19.47 17.65
CA ARG A 103 -2.87 20.12 17.21
C ARG A 103 -2.79 21.53 17.79
N THR A 104 -1.56 22.01 17.94
CA THR A 104 -1.24 23.32 18.54
C THR A 104 -0.36 24.11 17.59
N ASP A 105 -0.51 25.44 17.64
CA ASP A 105 0.39 26.38 16.99
C ASP A 105 0.62 27.61 17.88
N SER A 106 1.63 28.39 17.57
CA SER A 106 1.99 29.62 18.28
C SER A 106 1.30 30.84 17.66
N CYS A 107 0.97 31.81 18.50
CA CYS A 107 0.35 33.07 18.08
C CYS A 107 0.92 34.25 18.88
N ALA A 108 0.62 35.48 18.44
CA ALA A 108 1.02 36.71 19.12
C ALA A 108 2.53 36.79 19.47
N SER A 109 3.38 36.39 18.53
CA SER A 109 4.85 36.35 18.68
C SER A 109 5.51 37.72 18.83
N GLN A 110 4.76 38.80 18.62
CA GLN A 110 5.21 40.17 18.86
C GLN A 110 5.49 40.44 20.34
N ARG A 111 6.48 41.29 20.64
CA ARG A 111 6.74 41.75 22.01
C ARG A 111 5.61 42.64 22.52
N CYS A 112 5.38 42.62 23.83
CA CYS A 112 4.40 43.50 24.44
C CYS A 112 4.95 44.93 24.59
N PRO A 113 4.14 45.98 24.37
CA PRO A 113 4.55 47.35 24.63
C PRO A 113 4.95 47.54 26.11
N GLY A 114 6.04 48.27 26.36
CA GLY A 114 6.49 48.59 27.72
C GLY A 114 7.26 47.48 28.43
N LYS A 115 7.76 46.49 27.70
CA LYS A 115 8.73 45.48 28.16
C LYS A 115 10.02 45.54 27.35
#